data_AF-A0A5N5J2N9-F1
#
_entry.id   AF-A0A5N5J2N9-F1
#
_cell.length_a   1.000
_cell.length_b   1.000
_cell.length_c   1.000
_cell.angle_alpha   90.00
_cell.angle_beta   90.00
_cell.angle_gamma   90.00
#
_symmetry.space_group_name_H-M   'P 1'
#
loop_
_entity.id
_entity.type
_entity.pdbx_description
1 polymer ?
#
loop_
_entity_poly.entity_id
_entity_poly.type
_entity_poly.pdbx_seq_one_letter_code
_entity_poly.pdbx_strand_id
1 'polypeptide(L)'
;LRQEYLQHFQAWAKSLGLGHSVQPAYNLPLGMQADISLVEAPELESLGFNEDIDLYRQFTGPAHLTGRNVISTEIGARRIGAYALTVPALVGLLQDSYAVGVNTMVIS
;
A
#
# COMPACT_ATOMS: atom_id res chain seq x y z
N LEU A 1 7.71 16.87 -9.15
CA LEU A 1 6.25 16.69 -9.26
C LEU A 1 5.68 15.67 -8.29
N ARG A 2 5.88 14.34 -8.42
CA ARG A 2 5.26 13.36 -7.49
C ARG A 2 5.72 13.53 -6.03
N GLN A 3 7.01 13.60 -5.79
CA GLN A 3 7.54 13.72 -4.42
C GLN A 3 7.08 15.01 -3.75
N GLU A 4 7.04 16.11 -4.51
CA GLU A 4 6.48 17.39 -4.06
C GLU A 4 4.98 17.25 -3.75
N TYR A 5 4.21 16.54 -4.57
CA TYR A 5 2.81 16.24 -4.33
C TYR A 5 2.62 15.43 -3.02
N LEU A 6 3.36 14.33 -2.85
CA LEU A 6 3.28 13.50 -1.64
C LEU A 6 3.61 14.30 -0.37
N GLN A 7 4.69 15.08 -0.42
CA GLN A 7 5.11 15.94 0.69
C GLN A 7 4.08 17.04 0.98
N HIS A 8 3.51 17.64 -0.06
CA HIS A 8 2.49 18.68 0.08
C HIS A 8 1.26 18.17 0.83
N PHE A 9 0.69 17.04 0.40
CA PHE A 9 -0.50 16.48 1.05
C PHE A 9 -0.21 15.96 2.46
N GLN A 10 0.98 15.40 2.69
CA GLN A 10 1.37 15.00 4.04
C GLN A 10 1.51 16.21 4.98
N ALA A 11 2.14 17.29 4.53
CA ALA A 11 2.26 18.51 5.32
C ALA A 11 0.88 19.14 5.58
N TRP A 12 -0.01 19.11 4.58
CA TRP A 12 -1.37 19.61 4.72
C TRP A 12 -2.19 18.79 5.72
N ALA A 13 -2.21 17.46 5.59
CA ALA A 13 -2.89 16.57 6.55
C ALA A 13 -2.37 16.77 7.99
N LYS A 14 -1.04 16.87 8.14
CA LYS A 14 -0.41 17.14 9.44
C LYS A 14 -0.81 18.50 10.01
N SER A 15 -0.99 19.53 9.18
CA SER A 15 -1.46 20.85 9.64
C SER A 15 -2.89 20.81 10.20
N LEU A 16 -3.67 19.81 9.82
CA LEU A 16 -5.01 19.51 10.35
C LEU A 16 -4.98 18.51 11.52
N GLY A 17 -3.80 18.03 11.94
CA GLY A 17 -3.67 17.00 12.97
C GLY A 17 -4.08 15.59 12.53
N LEU A 18 -4.11 15.34 11.21
CA LEU A 18 -4.47 14.05 10.62
C LEU A 18 -3.22 13.27 10.19
N GLY A 19 -3.32 11.93 10.21
CA GLY A 19 -2.38 11.06 9.52
C GLY A 19 -2.66 10.99 8.03
N HIS A 20 -1.65 10.64 7.23
CA HIS A 20 -1.76 10.56 5.77
C HIS A 20 -1.43 9.14 5.27
N SER A 21 -2.48 8.40 4.89
CA SER A 21 -2.37 7.15 4.13
C SER A 21 -2.56 7.41 2.65
N VAL A 22 -1.71 6.81 1.79
CA VAL A 22 -1.81 6.98 0.34
C VAL A 22 -1.13 5.84 -0.41
N GLN A 23 -1.72 5.44 -1.55
CA GLN A 23 -1.06 4.68 -2.61
C GLN A 23 -0.13 5.63 -3.40
N PRO A 24 1.21 5.56 -3.26
CA PRO A 24 2.11 6.62 -3.72
C PRO A 24 2.16 6.81 -5.24
N ALA A 25 1.77 5.78 -6.00
CA ALA A 25 1.56 5.85 -7.44
C ALA A 25 0.50 4.85 -7.87
N TYR A 26 -0.65 5.35 -8.29
CA TYR A 26 -1.72 4.54 -8.87
C TYR A 26 -1.60 4.54 -10.41
N ASN A 27 -1.43 3.36 -11.02
CA ASN A 27 -1.25 3.19 -12.46
C ASN A 27 -0.08 3.99 -13.09
N LEU A 28 0.94 4.34 -12.31
CA LEU A 28 2.12 5.08 -12.77
C LEU A 28 3.42 4.40 -12.28
N PRO A 29 4.56 4.58 -12.99
CA PRO A 29 5.84 4.04 -12.51
C PRO A 29 6.21 4.56 -11.12
N LEU A 30 6.48 3.66 -10.18
CA LEU A 30 6.77 3.97 -8.78
C LEU A 30 8.26 3.77 -8.47
N GLY A 31 8.93 4.81 -7.97
CA GLY A 31 10.27 4.65 -7.41
C GLY A 31 10.18 4.18 -5.98
N MET A 32 10.07 2.87 -5.74
CA MET A 32 9.77 2.28 -4.42
C MET A 32 10.58 2.92 -3.28
N GLN A 33 11.91 2.91 -3.37
CA GLN A 33 12.77 3.50 -2.34
C GLN A 33 12.58 5.00 -2.17
N ALA A 34 12.46 5.75 -3.26
CA ALA A 34 12.46 7.20 -3.22
C ALA A 34 11.11 7.77 -2.77
N ASP A 35 10.01 7.14 -3.17
CA ASP A 35 8.66 7.66 -2.99
C ASP A 35 8.02 7.14 -1.69
N ILE A 36 8.18 5.85 -1.36
CA ILE A 36 7.59 5.24 -0.13
C ILE A 36 8.20 5.87 1.13
N SER A 37 9.48 6.19 1.07
CA SER A 37 10.22 6.87 2.14
C SER A 37 9.67 8.25 2.49
N LEU A 38 8.78 8.83 1.68
CA LEU A 38 8.19 10.15 1.94
C LEU A 38 6.83 10.08 2.64
N VAL A 39 6.17 8.92 2.59
CA VAL A 39 4.79 8.74 3.03
C VAL A 39 4.73 8.22 4.47
N GLU A 40 3.85 8.78 5.30
CA GLU A 40 3.66 8.35 6.69
C GLU A 40 3.07 6.94 6.81
N ALA A 41 1.97 6.66 6.10
CA ALA A 41 1.33 5.35 6.00
C ALA A 41 1.24 4.93 4.52
N PRO A 42 2.27 4.29 3.94
CA PRO A 42 2.23 3.87 2.55
C PRO A 42 1.26 2.70 2.34
N GLU A 43 0.48 2.78 1.26
CA GLU A 43 -0.54 1.79 0.91
C GLU A 43 -0.24 1.07 -0.41
N LEU A 44 -0.41 -0.25 -0.38
CA LEU A 44 -0.35 -1.19 -1.50
C LEU A 44 -1.74 -1.43 -2.11
N GLU A 45 -1.80 -2.30 -3.11
CA GLU A 45 -3.06 -2.87 -3.61
C GLU A 45 -2.86 -4.33 -4.03
N SER A 46 -3.79 -5.22 -3.70
CA SER A 46 -3.67 -6.62 -4.10
C SER A 46 -3.72 -6.78 -5.62
N LEU A 47 -4.64 -6.07 -6.26
CA LEU A 47 -4.85 -6.14 -7.70
C LEU A 47 -3.80 -5.37 -8.50
N GLY A 48 -3.48 -4.13 -8.10
CA GLY A 48 -2.48 -3.29 -8.79
C GLY A 48 -1.06 -3.85 -8.77
N PHE A 49 -0.72 -4.66 -7.76
CA PHE A 49 0.56 -5.36 -7.64
C PHE A 49 0.47 -6.83 -8.10
N ASN A 50 -0.60 -7.21 -8.80
CA ASN A 50 -0.80 -8.54 -9.40
C ASN A 50 -0.67 -9.71 -8.42
N GLU A 51 -0.99 -9.50 -7.14
CA GLU A 51 -0.87 -10.55 -6.10
C GLU A 51 0.57 -11.14 -6.03
N ASP A 52 1.58 -10.33 -6.40
CA ASP A 52 2.97 -10.73 -6.49
C ASP A 52 3.75 -10.40 -5.21
N ILE A 53 4.24 -11.45 -4.55
CA ILE A 53 4.99 -11.38 -3.29
C ILE A 53 6.29 -10.56 -3.44
N ASP A 54 6.99 -10.67 -4.55
CA ASP A 54 8.26 -9.95 -4.75
C ASP A 54 8.00 -8.45 -4.96
N LEU A 55 6.93 -8.09 -5.66
CA LEU A 55 6.51 -6.68 -5.79
C LEU A 55 6.09 -6.10 -4.43
N TYR A 56 5.37 -6.86 -3.60
CA TYR A 56 5.07 -6.42 -2.25
C TYR A 56 6.33 -6.21 -1.42
N ARG A 57 7.31 -7.12 -1.48
CA ARG A 57 8.56 -6.97 -0.72
C ARG A 57 9.38 -5.76 -1.17
N GLN A 58 9.38 -5.46 -2.47
CA GLN A 58 10.01 -4.25 -2.99
C GLN A 58 9.37 -2.96 -2.45
N PHE A 59 8.09 -3.01 -2.09
CA PHE A 59 7.38 -1.91 -1.46
C PHE A 59 7.57 -1.86 0.06
N THR A 60 7.37 -2.99 0.76
CA THR A 60 7.45 -3.04 2.23
C THR A 60 8.88 -2.86 2.74
N GLY A 61 9.88 -3.27 1.95
CA GLY A 61 11.30 -3.08 2.27
C GLY A 61 11.66 -1.63 2.64
N PRO A 62 11.51 -0.64 1.73
CA PRO A 62 11.78 0.76 2.04
C PRO A 62 10.87 1.34 3.12
N ALA A 63 9.61 0.88 3.22
CA ALA A 63 8.71 1.31 4.30
C ALA A 63 9.28 0.91 5.68
N HIS A 64 9.75 -0.33 5.83
CA HIS A 64 10.41 -0.76 7.06
C HIS A 64 11.75 -0.06 7.30
N LEU A 65 12.58 0.08 6.27
CA LEU A 65 13.88 0.77 6.39
C LEU A 65 13.74 2.23 6.82
N THR A 66 12.62 2.87 6.52
CA THR A 66 12.32 4.24 6.93
C THR A 66 11.41 4.35 8.16
N GLY A 67 11.17 3.24 8.85
CA GLY A 67 10.48 3.22 10.15
C GLY A 67 8.98 3.54 10.05
N ARG A 68 8.32 3.19 8.95
CA ARG A 68 6.87 3.34 8.83
C ARG A 68 6.16 2.31 9.71
N ASN A 69 5.38 2.80 10.67
CA ASN A 69 4.66 1.96 11.63
C ASN A 69 3.37 1.36 11.07
N VAL A 70 2.77 2.02 10.08
CA VAL A 70 1.57 1.56 9.38
C VAL A 70 1.95 1.33 7.93
N ILE A 71 1.78 0.11 7.46
CA ILE A 71 1.95 -0.28 6.06
C ILE A 71 0.66 -1.00 5.70
N SER A 72 -0.15 -0.38 4.84
CA SER A 72 -1.46 -0.89 4.48
C SER A 72 -1.48 -1.52 3.09
N THR A 73 -2.51 -2.31 2.83
CA THR A 73 -2.84 -2.79 1.49
C THR A 73 -4.34 -2.75 1.29
N GLU A 74 -4.77 -2.18 0.18
CA GLU A 74 -6.12 -2.44 -0.34
C GLU A 74 -6.18 -3.89 -0.83
N ILE A 75 -7.13 -4.69 -0.33
CA ILE A 75 -7.15 -6.12 -0.58
C ILE A 75 -8.54 -6.65 -0.93
N GLY A 76 -8.58 -7.57 -1.89
CA GLY A 76 -9.80 -8.29 -2.26
C GLY A 76 -10.50 -7.75 -3.51
N ALA A 77 -10.01 -6.65 -4.10
CA ALA A 77 -10.51 -6.18 -5.38
C ALA A 77 -10.34 -7.24 -6.49
N ARG A 78 -11.33 -7.33 -7.38
CA ARG A 78 -11.34 -8.23 -8.55
C ARG A 78 -11.78 -7.46 -9.79
N ARG A 79 -11.04 -7.58 -10.90
CA ARG A 79 -11.36 -6.89 -12.17
C ARG A 79 -12.74 -7.28 -12.72
N ILE A 80 -13.13 -8.53 -12.56
CA ILE A 80 -14.39 -9.10 -13.06
C ILE A 80 -14.96 -10.09 -12.05
N GLY A 81 -16.28 -10.26 -12.07
CA GLY A 81 -16.99 -11.21 -11.20
C GLY A 81 -17.31 -10.62 -9.83
N ALA A 82 -18.40 -9.84 -9.76
CA ALA A 82 -18.97 -9.43 -8.47
C ALA A 82 -19.28 -10.66 -7.62
N TYR A 83 -18.98 -10.60 -6.32
CA TYR A 83 -19.15 -11.70 -5.37
C TYR A 83 -18.35 -12.98 -5.69
N ALA A 84 -17.34 -12.92 -6.57
CA ALA A 84 -16.55 -14.09 -6.94
C ALA A 84 -15.39 -14.39 -5.98
N LEU A 85 -14.99 -13.44 -5.12
CA LEU A 85 -13.94 -13.68 -4.12
C LEU A 85 -14.48 -14.53 -2.98
N THR A 86 -13.96 -15.75 -2.85
CA THR A 86 -14.31 -16.65 -1.75
C THR A 86 -13.55 -16.28 -0.48
N VAL A 87 -14.12 -16.61 0.69
CA VAL A 87 -13.44 -16.40 1.97
C VAL A 87 -12.07 -17.09 2.03
N PRO A 88 -11.90 -18.37 1.60
CA PRO A 88 -10.57 -18.99 1.57
C PRO A 88 -9.57 -18.25 0.68
N ALA A 89 -10.02 -17.72 -0.47
CA ALA A 89 -9.15 -16.94 -1.35
C ALA A 89 -8.73 -15.62 -0.69
N LEU A 90 -9.66 -14.91 -0.04
CA LEU A 90 -9.33 -13.70 0.73
C LEU A 90 -8.33 -14.01 1.86
N VAL A 91 -8.52 -15.12 2.60
CA VAL A 91 -7.58 -15.56 3.64
C VAL A 91 -6.17 -15.77 3.07
N GLY A 92 -6.04 -16.36 1.88
CA GLY A 92 -4.74 -16.49 1.20
C GLY A 92 -4.08 -15.14 0.93
N LEU A 93 -4.82 -14.18 0.38
CA LEU A 93 -4.31 -12.82 0.14
C LEU A 93 -3.85 -12.12 1.43
N LEU A 94 -4.61 -12.30 2.53
CA LEU A 94 -4.24 -11.74 3.83
C LEU A 94 -2.95 -12.37 4.35
N GLN A 95 -2.82 -13.70 4.25
CA GLN A 95 -1.62 -14.43 4.66
C GLN A 95 -0.38 -13.97 3.90
N ASP A 96 -0.47 -13.85 2.57
CA ASP A 96 0.64 -13.39 1.73
C ASP A 96 1.03 -11.96 2.08
N SER A 97 0.05 -11.07 2.26
CA SER A 97 0.27 -9.67 2.63
C SER A 97 0.94 -9.55 4.01
N TYR A 98 0.51 -10.35 5.00
CA TYR A 98 1.18 -10.38 6.30
C TYR A 98 2.62 -10.92 6.18
N ALA A 99 2.85 -11.96 5.37
CA ALA A 99 4.16 -12.59 5.21
C ALA A 99 5.22 -11.64 4.62
N VAL A 100 4.81 -10.70 3.77
CA VAL A 100 5.69 -9.68 3.17
C VAL A 100 5.81 -8.41 4.02
N GLY A 101 5.13 -8.37 5.18
CA GLY A 101 5.30 -7.31 6.17
C GLY A 101 4.28 -6.17 6.09
N VAL A 102 3.16 -6.36 5.40
CA VAL A 102 1.99 -5.49 5.58
C VAL A 102 1.39 -5.74 6.96
N ASN A 103 0.95 -4.70 7.65
CA ASN A 103 0.38 -4.82 8.99
C ASN A 103 -1.05 -4.28 9.13
N THR A 104 -1.58 -3.64 8.10
CA THR A 104 -2.94 -3.09 8.07
C THR A 104 -3.64 -3.52 6.78
N MET A 105 -4.79 -4.17 6.91
CA MET A 105 -5.57 -4.67 5.76
C MET A 105 -6.79 -3.80 5.54
N VAL A 106 -6.92 -3.21 4.35
CA VAL A 106 -8.08 -2.41 3.94
C VAL A 106 -8.89 -3.24 2.94
N ILE A 107 -9.96 -3.87 3.41
CA ILE A 107 -10.76 -4.81 2.61
C ILE A 107 -11.73 -4.03 1.71
N SER A 108 -11.69 -4.30 0.40
CA SER A 108 -12.58 -3.73 -0.63
C SER A 108 -13.89 -4.50 -0.80
#